data_AF-A0A927ZFN2-F1
#
_entry.id   AF-A0A927ZFN2-F1
#
_cell.length_a   1.000
_cell.length_b   1.000
_cell.length_c   1.000
_cell.angle_alpha   90.00
_cell.angle_beta   90.00
_cell.angle_gamma   90.00
#
_symmetry.space_group_name_H-M   'P 1'
#
loop_
_entity.id
_entity.type
_entity.pdbx_description
1 polymer ?
#
loop_
_entity_poly.entity_id
_entity_poly.type
_entity_poly.pdbx_seq_one_letter_code
_entity_poly.pdbx_strand_id
1 'polypeptide(L)'
;MDWAKAKTILIIALIITDIFLLYNYVSGHRGSGEIDNTEMLMTVLSESGINISEIPEGHQDMPALTVKHVDTDDETIMALIESVDITVDSDEHDKESAYIEAASDFIEYLGMMSIHAEAEYEALSDSNRNNNTANADALVRFRCFRNNYEVDGSYMVCTFDNGKLTGFESNWLEPVEFSRKKLPTISASVALITYMTDHIAEDVVTIEEMDMVYWVSPDYYEGGSVMTDTALPAWRIVLDDGRHIHIDAIELTQ
;
A
#
# COMPACT_ATOMS: atom_id res chain seq x y z
N MET A 1 -18.99 3.48 61.73
CA MET A 1 -18.42 3.44 60.38
C MET A 1 -19.06 4.56 59.59
N ASP A 2 -18.30 5.61 59.26
CA ASP A 2 -18.82 6.85 58.66
C ASP A 2 -19.13 6.64 57.17
N TRP A 3 -20.27 6.01 56.91
CA TRP A 3 -20.82 5.74 55.57
C TRP A 3 -20.93 6.99 54.69
N ALA A 4 -21.16 8.15 55.31
CA ALA A 4 -21.17 9.43 54.61
C ALA A 4 -19.80 9.84 54.05
N LYS A 5 -18.70 9.53 54.75
CA LYS A 5 -17.33 9.85 54.29
C LYS A 5 -16.89 8.97 53.12
N ALA A 6 -17.25 7.69 53.15
CA ALA A 6 -16.93 6.74 52.09
C ALA A 6 -17.60 7.10 50.74
N LYS A 7 -18.86 7.56 50.78
CA LYS A 7 -19.57 8.01 49.58
C LYS A 7 -18.92 9.23 48.93
N THR A 8 -18.49 10.21 49.74
CA THR A 8 -17.81 11.40 49.24
C THR A 8 -16.47 11.05 48.60
N ILE A 9 -15.70 10.14 49.21
CA ILE A 9 -14.42 9.69 48.65
C ILE A 9 -14.61 8.98 47.30
N LEU A 10 -15.65 8.15 47.18
CA LEU A 10 -15.93 7.42 45.94
C LEU A 10 -16.36 8.36 44.80
N ILE A 11 -17.20 9.35 45.10
CA ILE A 11 -17.61 10.37 44.12
C ILE A 11 -16.40 11.21 43.67
N ILE A 12 -15.53 11.61 44.60
CA ILE A 12 -14.33 12.39 44.27
C ILE A 12 -13.35 11.56 43.44
N ALA A 13 -13.16 10.28 43.77
CA ALA A 13 -12.31 9.38 42.98
C ALA A 13 -12.84 9.22 41.55
N LEU A 14 -14.16 9.03 41.39
CA LEU A 14 -14.80 8.92 40.07
C LEU A 14 -14.59 10.21 39.25
N ILE A 15 -14.79 11.38 39.85
CA ILE A 15 -14.60 12.68 39.16
C ILE A 15 -13.13 12.87 38.76
N ILE A 16 -12.18 12.49 39.61
CA ILE A 16 -10.75 12.57 39.27
C ILE A 16 -10.42 11.64 38.11
N THR A 17 -10.96 10.42 38.10
CA THR A 17 -10.80 9.49 36.97
C THR A 17 -11.42 10.04 35.70
N ASP A 18 -12.62 10.61 35.76
CA ASP A 18 -13.32 11.18 34.60
C ASP A 18 -12.56 12.40 34.03
N ILE A 19 -12.03 13.26 34.92
CA ILE A 19 -11.19 14.40 34.53
C ILE A 19 -9.85 13.92 33.96
N PHE A 20 -9.27 12.86 34.50
CA PHE A 20 -8.04 12.26 33.99
C PHE A 20 -8.26 11.67 32.59
N LEU A 21 -9.38 10.98 32.37
CA LEU A 21 -9.77 10.48 31.05
C LEU A 21 -10.01 11.63 30.07
N LEU A 22 -10.73 12.68 30.48
CA LEU A 22 -10.97 13.87 29.66
C LEU A 22 -9.66 14.61 29.33
N TYR A 23 -8.75 14.70 30.30
CA TYR A 23 -7.44 15.32 30.11
C TYR A 23 -6.58 14.55 29.11
N ASN A 24 -6.54 13.21 29.20
CA ASN A 24 -5.85 12.38 28.21
C ASN A 24 -6.49 12.49 26.83
N TYR A 25 -7.82 12.47 26.76
CA TYR A 25 -8.58 12.59 25.53
C TYR A 25 -8.36 13.94 24.80
N VAL A 26 -8.38 15.05 25.55
CA VAL A 26 -8.18 16.40 25.00
C VAL A 26 -6.71 16.68 24.68
N SER A 27 -5.78 16.17 25.49
CA SER A 27 -4.34 16.27 25.22
C SER A 27 -3.92 15.40 24.03
N GLY A 28 -4.61 14.29 23.77
CA GLY A 28 -4.34 13.38 22.64
C GLY A 28 -4.69 13.93 21.26
N HIS A 29 -5.50 15.00 21.16
CA HIS A 29 -5.91 15.59 19.88
C HIS A 29 -5.09 16.82 19.43
N ARG A 30 -3.96 17.12 20.10
CA ARG A 30 -3.07 18.22 19.71
C ARG A 30 -1.60 17.82 19.75
N GLY A 31 -1.22 16.97 18.80
CA GLY A 31 0.16 16.74 18.41
C GLY A 31 0.83 15.56 19.13
N SER A 32 1.24 14.57 18.33
CA SER A 32 2.32 13.61 18.61
C SER A 32 2.43 13.13 20.05
N GLY A 33 1.61 12.15 20.41
CA GLY A 33 1.67 11.44 21.69
C GLY A 33 1.60 9.93 21.47
N GLU A 34 2.33 9.40 20.49
CA GLU A 34 2.48 7.97 20.23
C GLU A 34 3.59 7.38 21.12
N ILE A 35 3.49 7.60 22.43
CA ILE A 35 4.42 7.01 23.41
C ILE A 35 3.60 6.60 24.63
N ASP A 36 3.14 5.34 24.65
CA ASP A 36 3.21 4.41 25.81
C ASP A 36 2.50 3.04 25.57
N ASN A 37 1.76 2.87 24.46
CA ASN A 37 0.90 1.68 24.28
C ASN A 37 1.33 0.71 23.17
N THR A 38 2.44 0.93 22.46
CA THR A 38 2.88 0.04 21.36
C THR A 38 3.15 -1.38 21.84
N GLU A 39 3.81 -1.55 22.99
CA GLU A 39 4.04 -2.87 23.59
C GLU A 39 2.73 -3.56 24.00
N MET A 40 1.77 -2.79 24.54
CA MET A 40 0.46 -3.30 24.92
C MET A 40 -0.34 -3.73 23.69
N LEU A 41 -0.30 -2.94 22.62
CA LEU A 41 -0.94 -3.25 21.34
C LEU A 41 -0.33 -4.51 20.72
N MET A 42 1.01 -4.61 20.66
CA MET A 42 1.69 -5.82 20.18
C MET A 42 1.30 -7.06 21.00
N THR A 43 1.14 -6.91 22.32
CA THR A 43 0.68 -8.00 23.18
C THR A 43 -0.75 -8.43 22.82
N VAL A 44 -1.68 -7.48 22.66
CA VAL A 44 -3.08 -7.77 22.28
C VAL A 44 -3.17 -8.39 20.89
N LEU A 45 -2.39 -7.90 19.92
CA LEU A 45 -2.31 -8.47 18.58
C LEU A 45 -1.77 -9.91 18.61
N SER A 46 -0.70 -10.14 19.38
CA SER A 46 -0.13 -11.50 19.52
C SER A 46 -1.13 -12.47 20.16
N GLU A 47 -1.90 -12.02 21.15
CA GLU A 47 -2.97 -12.81 21.77
C GLU A 47 -4.13 -13.13 20.80
N SER A 48 -4.38 -12.26 19.81
CA SER A 48 -5.35 -12.50 18.74
C SER A 48 -4.79 -13.30 17.56
N GLY A 49 -3.52 -13.74 17.63
CA GLY A 49 -2.87 -14.51 16.58
C GLY A 49 -2.21 -13.67 15.48
N ILE A 50 -2.05 -12.36 15.68
CA ILE A 50 -1.41 -11.45 14.73
C ILE A 50 -0.02 -11.06 15.26
N ASN A 51 1.03 -11.42 14.52
CA ASN A 51 2.40 -11.06 14.86
C ASN A 51 2.90 -9.95 13.92
N ILE A 52 3.53 -8.91 14.47
CA ILE A 52 4.19 -7.84 13.69
C ILE A 52 5.51 -7.48 14.37
N SER A 53 6.57 -7.30 13.59
CA SER A 53 7.90 -6.97 14.13
C SER A 53 8.04 -5.50 14.52
N GLU A 54 7.44 -4.61 13.74
CA GLU A 54 7.56 -3.16 13.91
C GLU A 54 6.27 -2.47 13.46
N ILE A 55 5.80 -1.50 14.25
CA ILE A 55 4.64 -0.68 13.90
C ILE A 55 5.19 0.67 13.43
N PRO A 56 4.83 1.14 12.22
CA PRO A 56 5.27 2.44 11.74
C PRO A 56 4.90 3.57 12.70
N GLU A 57 5.89 4.34 13.14
CA GLU A 57 5.68 5.51 13.99
C GLU A 57 5.31 6.73 13.16
N GLY A 58 4.30 7.48 13.62
CA GLY A 58 3.88 8.73 13.02
C GLY A 58 3.09 8.57 11.73
N HIS A 59 2.14 9.47 11.55
CA HIS A 59 1.38 9.62 10.30
C HIS A 59 1.12 11.11 10.04
N GLN A 60 0.74 11.45 8.82
CA GLN A 60 0.38 12.81 8.45
C GLN A 60 -0.93 12.84 7.68
N ASP A 61 -1.64 13.96 7.77
CA ASP A 61 -2.81 14.23 6.93
C ASP A 61 -2.41 14.22 5.45
N MET A 62 -3.16 13.45 4.65
CA MET A 62 -2.91 13.23 3.23
C MET A 62 -4.07 13.74 2.39
N PRO A 63 -3.82 14.45 1.28
CA PRO A 63 -4.87 14.78 0.32
C PRO A 63 -5.37 13.51 -0.40
N ALA A 64 -6.53 13.57 -1.03
CA ALA A 64 -6.91 12.58 -2.03
C ALA A 64 -6.10 12.80 -3.31
N LEU A 65 -5.86 11.73 -4.06
CA LEU A 65 -5.13 11.75 -5.33
C LEU A 65 -6.08 11.38 -6.47
N THR A 66 -6.26 12.28 -7.42
CA THR A 66 -6.92 11.95 -8.68
C THR A 66 -5.94 11.16 -9.54
N VAL A 67 -6.35 9.99 -10.01
CA VAL A 67 -5.58 9.14 -10.93
C VAL A 67 -6.33 8.98 -12.25
N LYS A 68 -5.61 8.70 -13.33
CA LYS A 68 -6.17 8.42 -14.65
C LYS A 68 -5.80 7.00 -15.05
N HIS A 69 -6.77 6.21 -15.49
CA HIS A 69 -6.50 4.89 -16.07
C HIS A 69 -5.83 5.07 -17.43
N VAL A 70 -4.69 4.41 -17.61
CA VAL A 70 -3.97 4.35 -18.89
C VAL A 70 -3.95 2.89 -19.34
N ASP A 71 -4.79 2.62 -20.33
CA ASP A 71 -4.90 1.29 -20.94
C ASP A 71 -4.48 1.36 -22.40
N THR A 72 -3.87 0.27 -22.87
CA THR A 72 -3.58 0.00 -24.28
C THR A 72 -4.22 -1.33 -24.64
N ASP A 73 -4.80 -1.45 -25.82
CA ASP A 73 -5.40 -2.72 -26.25
C ASP A 73 -4.35 -3.81 -26.49
N ASP A 74 -4.71 -5.04 -26.13
CA ASP A 74 -3.84 -6.22 -26.23
C ASP A 74 -3.33 -6.46 -27.66
N GLU A 75 -4.11 -6.13 -28.69
CA GLU A 75 -3.73 -6.30 -30.10
C GLU A 75 -2.57 -5.36 -30.46
N THR A 76 -2.65 -4.09 -30.04
CA THR A 76 -1.57 -3.11 -30.21
C THR A 76 -0.31 -3.52 -29.45
N ILE A 77 -0.45 -4.02 -28.22
CA ILE A 77 0.68 -4.51 -27.42
C ILE A 77 1.38 -5.66 -28.14
N MET A 78 0.64 -6.69 -28.55
CA MET A 78 1.19 -7.85 -29.26
C MET A 78 1.84 -7.46 -30.59
N ALA A 79 1.18 -6.61 -31.39
CA ALA A 79 1.73 -6.14 -32.65
C ALA A 79 3.03 -5.34 -32.43
N LEU A 80 3.11 -4.53 -31.37
CA LEU A 80 4.32 -3.79 -31.05
C LEU A 80 5.45 -4.72 -30.64
N ILE A 81 5.20 -5.70 -29.74
CA ILE A 81 6.19 -6.71 -29.34
C ILE A 81 6.70 -7.50 -30.54
N GLU A 82 5.85 -7.85 -31.50
CA GLU A 82 6.28 -8.53 -32.73
C GLU A 82 7.09 -7.63 -33.67
N SER A 83 6.81 -6.33 -33.68
CA SER A 83 7.45 -5.38 -34.59
C SER A 83 8.76 -4.80 -34.05
N VAL A 84 8.91 -4.67 -32.73
CA VAL A 84 10.09 -4.10 -32.08
C VAL A 84 10.99 -5.24 -31.60
N ASP A 85 12.20 -5.30 -32.14
CA ASP A 85 13.21 -6.29 -31.72
C ASP A 85 13.93 -5.79 -30.45
N ILE A 86 13.22 -5.80 -29.33
CA ILE A 86 13.80 -5.47 -28.02
C ILE A 86 14.49 -6.70 -27.47
N THR A 87 15.82 -6.67 -27.48
CA THR A 87 16.69 -7.74 -26.98
C THR A 87 17.75 -7.17 -26.06
N VAL A 88 17.97 -7.83 -24.94
CA VAL A 88 19.03 -7.53 -23.98
C VAL A 88 20.22 -8.43 -24.24
N ASP A 89 21.43 -7.85 -24.33
CA ASP A 89 22.65 -8.65 -24.47
C ASP A 89 22.99 -9.31 -23.14
N SER A 90 22.90 -10.64 -23.11
CA SER A 90 23.12 -11.45 -21.90
C SER A 90 24.56 -11.42 -21.36
N ASP A 91 25.52 -10.88 -22.11
CA ASP A 91 26.93 -10.73 -21.74
C ASP A 91 27.26 -9.35 -21.12
N GLU A 92 26.26 -8.48 -20.94
CA GLU A 92 26.43 -7.17 -20.35
C GLU A 92 26.84 -7.26 -18.88
N HIS A 93 27.80 -6.41 -18.46
CA HIS A 93 28.35 -6.42 -17.11
C HIS A 93 27.32 -6.03 -16.04
N ASP A 94 26.26 -5.32 -16.45
CA ASP A 94 25.15 -4.87 -15.63
C ASP A 94 23.81 -5.26 -16.28
N LYS A 95 23.41 -6.51 -16.07
CA LYS A 95 22.18 -7.08 -16.65
C LYS A 95 20.92 -6.33 -16.21
N GLU A 96 20.87 -5.93 -14.95
CA GLU A 96 19.70 -5.26 -14.36
C GLU A 96 19.40 -3.95 -15.10
N SER A 97 20.42 -3.09 -15.23
CA SER A 97 20.28 -1.82 -15.95
C SER A 97 19.85 -2.03 -17.41
N ALA A 98 20.37 -3.06 -18.08
CA ALA A 98 20.05 -3.36 -19.47
C ALA A 98 18.58 -3.79 -19.67
N TYR A 99 18.05 -4.63 -18.78
CA TYR A 99 16.64 -5.01 -18.79
C TYR A 99 15.72 -3.82 -18.49
N ILE A 100 16.09 -2.97 -17.53
CA ILE A 100 15.33 -1.77 -17.18
C ILE A 100 15.31 -0.78 -18.35
N GLU A 101 16.43 -0.57 -19.03
CA GLU A 101 16.51 0.28 -20.23
C GLU A 101 15.62 -0.26 -21.35
N ALA A 102 15.75 -1.55 -21.68
CA ALA A 102 14.92 -2.22 -22.69
C ALA A 102 13.42 -2.14 -22.39
N ALA A 103 13.04 -2.31 -21.13
CA ALA A 103 11.65 -2.20 -20.70
C ALA A 103 11.14 -0.75 -20.75
N SER A 104 12.00 0.22 -20.42
CA SER A 104 11.68 1.66 -20.48
C SER A 104 11.46 2.11 -21.92
N ASP A 105 12.32 1.68 -22.85
CA ASP A 105 12.18 1.95 -24.28
C ASP A 105 10.84 1.42 -24.82
N PHE A 106 10.47 0.19 -24.43
CA PHE A 106 9.18 -0.39 -24.81
C PHE A 106 7.99 0.44 -24.32
N ILE A 107 8.03 0.85 -23.05
CA ILE A 107 6.98 1.66 -22.43
C ILE A 107 6.91 3.06 -23.07
N GLU A 108 8.05 3.62 -23.48
CA GLU A 108 8.10 4.86 -24.25
C GLU A 108 7.45 4.69 -25.64
N TYR A 109 7.69 3.58 -26.33
CA TYR A 109 7.02 3.29 -27.60
C TYR A 109 5.50 3.15 -27.47
N LEU A 110 5.02 2.62 -26.35
CA LEU A 110 3.59 2.59 -26.00
C LEU A 110 3.04 3.98 -25.64
N GLY A 111 3.90 4.98 -25.41
CA GLY A 111 3.50 6.30 -24.93
C GLY A 111 3.01 6.28 -23.47
N MET A 112 3.44 5.28 -22.70
CA MET A 112 3.03 5.05 -21.31
C MET A 112 4.11 5.45 -20.30
N MET A 113 5.24 6.02 -20.77
CA MET A 113 6.32 6.42 -19.88
C MET A 113 5.87 7.52 -18.92
N SER A 114 6.10 7.28 -17.63
CA SER A 114 5.67 8.17 -16.56
C SER A 114 6.84 8.55 -15.67
N ILE A 115 6.87 9.82 -15.25
CA ILE A 115 7.83 10.30 -14.24
C ILE A 115 7.55 9.73 -12.84
N HIS A 116 6.40 9.07 -12.68
CA HIS A 116 5.95 8.42 -11.45
C HIS A 116 6.36 6.96 -11.39
N ALA A 117 7.00 6.42 -12.44
CA ALA A 117 7.40 5.03 -12.48
C ALA A 117 8.78 4.82 -11.85
N GLU A 118 8.85 3.84 -10.94
CA GLU A 118 10.12 3.30 -10.42
C GLU A 118 10.21 1.82 -10.84
N ALA A 119 11.34 1.45 -11.45
CA ALA A 119 11.57 0.13 -12.02
C ALA A 119 12.31 -0.79 -11.04
N GLU A 120 11.95 -2.06 -11.05
CA GLU A 120 12.58 -3.12 -10.29
C GLU A 120 12.78 -4.35 -11.19
N TYR A 121 13.99 -4.87 -11.20
CA TYR A 121 14.37 -6.06 -11.95
C TYR A 121 14.27 -7.30 -11.07
N GLU A 122 13.65 -8.35 -11.61
CA GLU A 122 13.58 -9.66 -10.97
C GLU A 122 14.10 -10.74 -11.93
N ALA A 123 15.17 -11.42 -11.55
CA ALA A 123 15.62 -12.62 -12.25
C ALA A 123 14.74 -13.81 -11.85
N LEU A 124 14.13 -14.47 -12.82
CA LEU A 124 13.29 -15.63 -12.56
C LEU A 124 14.13 -16.91 -12.45
N SER A 125 13.85 -17.69 -11.43
CA SER A 125 14.36 -19.05 -11.26
C SER A 125 13.23 -20.07 -11.29
N ASP A 126 13.57 -21.36 -11.47
CA ASP A 126 12.57 -22.44 -11.59
C ASP A 126 11.58 -22.52 -10.42
N SER A 127 11.90 -22.00 -9.24
CA SER A 127 11.01 -21.98 -8.07
C SER A 127 9.92 -20.92 -8.12
N ASN A 128 10.08 -19.87 -8.93
CA ASN A 128 9.21 -18.68 -8.92
C ASN A 128 8.38 -18.55 -10.22
N ARG A 129 8.39 -19.57 -11.07
CA ARG A 129 7.64 -19.59 -12.33
C ARG A 129 6.18 -19.98 -12.09
N ASN A 130 5.27 -19.30 -12.77
CA ASN A 130 3.86 -19.67 -12.87
C ASN A 130 3.52 -19.99 -14.34
N ASN A 131 2.25 -20.31 -14.63
CA ASN A 131 1.83 -20.66 -15.99
C ASN A 131 2.06 -19.52 -17.00
N ASN A 132 2.03 -18.26 -16.56
CA ASN A 132 2.21 -17.07 -17.41
C ASN A 132 3.70 -16.71 -17.60
N THR A 133 4.60 -17.22 -16.76
CA THR A 133 6.06 -16.97 -16.81
C THR A 133 6.88 -18.23 -17.08
N ALA A 134 6.25 -19.29 -17.59
CA ALA A 134 6.85 -20.63 -17.67
C ALA A 134 8.20 -20.69 -18.43
N ASN A 135 8.40 -19.83 -19.42
CA ASN A 135 9.65 -19.73 -20.17
C ASN A 135 10.48 -18.48 -19.84
N ALA A 136 9.93 -17.56 -19.05
CA ALA A 136 10.57 -16.28 -18.78
C ALA A 136 11.83 -16.43 -17.92
N ASP A 137 12.87 -15.66 -18.23
CA ASP A 137 14.13 -15.59 -17.48
C ASP A 137 14.23 -14.33 -16.63
N ALA A 138 13.50 -13.27 -16.97
CA ALA A 138 13.46 -12.04 -16.20
C ALA A 138 12.11 -11.31 -16.29
N LEU A 139 11.81 -10.53 -15.25
CA LEU A 139 10.74 -9.55 -15.21
C LEU A 139 11.32 -8.17 -14.90
N VAL A 140 10.72 -7.14 -15.50
CA VAL A 140 10.90 -5.76 -15.05
C VAL A 140 9.54 -5.22 -14.65
N ARG A 141 9.41 -4.86 -13.37
CA ARG A 141 8.18 -4.30 -12.80
C ARG A 141 8.37 -2.81 -12.58
N PHE A 142 7.42 -2.02 -13.05
CA PHE A 142 7.33 -0.60 -12.73
C PHE A 142 6.21 -0.41 -11.73
N ARG A 143 6.53 0.22 -10.60
CA ARG A 143 5.58 0.66 -9.58
C ARG A 143 5.35 2.16 -9.70
N CYS A 144 4.15 2.62 -9.35
CA CYS A 144 3.81 4.03 -9.44
C CYS A 144 3.95 4.73 -8.09
N PHE A 145 4.66 5.86 -8.05
CA PHE A 145 4.87 6.65 -6.85
C PHE A 145 4.50 8.12 -7.04
N ARG A 146 3.91 8.71 -5.99
CA ARG A 146 3.64 10.15 -5.92
C ARG A 146 3.99 10.69 -4.53
N ASN A 147 4.93 11.64 -4.48
CA ASN A 147 5.45 12.22 -3.23
C ASN A 147 5.92 11.15 -2.22
N ASN A 148 6.67 10.15 -2.68
CA ASN A 148 7.20 9.02 -1.90
C ASN A 148 6.15 8.03 -1.37
N TYR A 149 4.90 8.13 -1.82
CA TYR A 149 3.85 7.16 -1.52
C TYR A 149 3.53 6.36 -2.77
N GLU A 150 3.50 5.04 -2.63
CA GLU A 150 3.09 4.14 -3.70
C GLU A 150 1.61 4.37 -4.03
N VAL A 151 1.26 4.30 -5.31
CA VAL A 151 -0.13 4.13 -5.77
C VAL A 151 -0.33 2.63 -5.92
N ASP A 152 -0.75 1.98 -4.85
CA ASP A 152 -0.79 0.53 -4.76
C ASP A 152 -1.80 -0.07 -5.73
N GLY A 153 -1.44 -1.19 -6.35
CA GLY A 153 -2.17 -1.80 -7.44
C GLY A 153 -1.91 -1.17 -8.82
N SER A 154 -1.14 -0.08 -8.91
CA SER A 154 -0.67 0.50 -10.18
C SER A 154 0.65 -0.12 -10.62
N TYR A 155 0.66 -0.79 -11.77
CA TYR A 155 1.86 -1.48 -12.25
C TYR A 155 1.97 -1.55 -13.78
N MET A 156 3.21 -1.71 -14.24
CA MET A 156 3.53 -2.28 -15.56
C MET A 156 4.55 -3.40 -15.37
N VAL A 157 4.42 -4.50 -16.11
CA VAL A 157 5.32 -5.65 -16.05
C VAL A 157 5.73 -6.04 -17.47
N CYS A 158 7.03 -5.93 -17.75
CA CYS A 158 7.65 -6.48 -18.95
C CYS A 158 8.20 -7.87 -18.65
N THR A 159 7.89 -8.83 -19.50
CA THR A 159 8.35 -10.22 -19.37
C THR A 159 9.37 -10.53 -20.45
N PHE A 160 10.53 -11.05 -20.04
CA PHE A 160 11.61 -11.42 -20.94
C PHE A 160 11.82 -12.93 -20.95
N ASP A 161 12.14 -13.47 -22.12
CA ASP A 161 12.54 -14.86 -22.34
C ASP A 161 13.81 -14.85 -23.20
N ASN A 162 14.91 -15.37 -22.65
CA ASN A 162 16.24 -15.38 -23.25
C ASN A 162 16.66 -13.97 -23.70
N GLY A 163 16.45 -12.97 -22.85
CA GLY A 163 16.75 -11.56 -23.14
C GLY A 163 15.80 -10.88 -24.12
N LYS A 164 14.83 -11.58 -24.70
CA LYS A 164 13.84 -10.99 -25.62
C LYS A 164 12.55 -10.63 -24.89
N LEU A 165 12.01 -9.44 -25.15
CA LEU A 165 10.68 -9.06 -24.65
C LEU A 165 9.61 -9.96 -25.30
N THR A 166 8.81 -10.65 -24.48
CA THR A 166 7.76 -11.58 -24.93
C THR A 166 6.38 -11.27 -24.38
N GLY A 167 6.29 -10.47 -23.33
CA GLY A 167 5.01 -10.13 -22.71
C GLY A 167 5.03 -8.76 -22.06
N PHE A 168 3.85 -8.17 -21.97
CA PHE A 168 3.59 -6.94 -21.25
C PHE A 168 2.20 -7.00 -20.61
N GLU A 169 2.11 -6.64 -19.34
CA GLU A 169 0.86 -6.52 -18.61
C GLU A 169 0.88 -5.21 -17.83
N SER A 170 -0.24 -4.49 -17.78
CA SER A 170 -0.32 -3.23 -17.05
C SER A 170 -1.69 -2.99 -16.44
N ASN A 171 -1.68 -2.37 -15.26
CA ASN A 171 -2.80 -1.63 -14.70
C ASN A 171 -2.24 -0.28 -14.28
N TRP A 172 -2.10 0.67 -15.21
CA TRP A 172 -1.39 1.92 -14.92
C TRP A 172 -2.36 3.03 -14.49
N LEU A 173 -2.20 3.50 -13.25
CA LEU A 173 -2.94 4.61 -12.66
C LEU A 173 -2.07 5.86 -12.63
N GLU A 174 -2.16 6.69 -13.67
CA GLU A 174 -1.34 7.89 -13.81
C GLU A 174 -1.78 8.99 -12.82
N PRO A 175 -0.91 9.44 -11.90
CA PRO A 175 -1.23 10.52 -10.96
C PRO A 175 -1.49 11.85 -11.67
N VAL A 176 -2.65 12.46 -11.44
CA VAL A 176 -3.04 13.73 -12.08
C VAL A 176 -2.86 14.91 -11.12
N GLU A 177 -3.61 14.93 -10.03
CA GLU A 177 -3.60 16.05 -9.08
C GLU A 177 -4.01 15.65 -7.67
N PHE A 178 -3.55 16.43 -6.69
CA PHE A 178 -3.98 16.31 -5.31
C PHE A 178 -5.19 17.20 -5.02
N SER A 179 -6.08 16.72 -4.16
CA SER A 179 -7.13 17.56 -3.58
C SER A 179 -6.52 18.72 -2.79
N ARG A 180 -7.19 19.88 -2.82
CA ARG A 180 -6.75 21.08 -2.10
C ARG A 180 -6.72 20.90 -0.58
N LYS A 181 -7.66 20.11 -0.07
CA LYS A 181 -7.79 19.81 1.36
C LYS A 181 -7.03 18.52 1.67
N LYS A 182 -6.21 18.55 2.72
CA LYS A 182 -5.68 17.33 3.34
C LYS A 182 -6.75 16.70 4.23
N LEU A 183 -6.87 15.39 4.14
CA LEU A 183 -7.78 14.58 4.95
C LEU A 183 -7.02 14.10 6.19
N PRO A 184 -7.61 14.21 7.40
CA PRO A 184 -7.03 13.60 8.58
C PRO A 184 -6.88 12.10 8.37
N THR A 185 -5.72 11.57 8.75
CA THR A 185 -5.43 10.13 8.64
C THR A 185 -5.41 9.48 10.02
N ILE A 186 -5.74 8.20 10.10
CA ILE A 186 -5.57 7.38 11.30
C ILE A 186 -4.12 6.90 11.43
N SER A 187 -3.68 6.62 12.65
CA SER A 187 -2.36 6.02 12.90
C SER A 187 -2.30 4.55 12.53
N ALA A 188 -1.09 4.01 12.36
CA ALA A 188 -0.86 2.58 12.14
C ALA A 188 -1.48 1.73 13.25
N SER A 189 -1.34 2.18 14.51
CA SER A 189 -1.96 1.53 15.67
C SER A 189 -3.48 1.39 15.54
N VAL A 190 -4.17 2.43 15.07
CA VAL A 190 -5.63 2.38 14.84
C VAL A 190 -5.97 1.43 13.70
N ALA A 191 -5.21 1.48 12.60
CA ALA A 191 -5.43 0.59 11.46
C ALA A 191 -5.26 -0.89 11.82
N LEU A 192 -4.28 -1.24 12.67
CA LEU A 192 -4.09 -2.59 13.19
C LEU A 192 -5.25 -3.06 14.07
N ILE A 193 -5.82 -2.17 14.90
CA ILE A 193 -7.01 -2.49 15.68
C ILE A 193 -8.21 -2.73 14.77
N THR A 194 -8.38 -1.92 13.72
CA THR A 194 -9.42 -2.12 12.70
C THR A 194 -9.24 -3.48 12.02
N TYR A 195 -8.03 -3.78 11.56
CA TYR A 195 -7.70 -5.08 10.95
C TYR A 195 -8.06 -6.25 11.86
N MET A 196 -7.62 -6.22 13.13
CA MET A 196 -7.94 -7.25 14.13
C MET A 196 -9.45 -7.39 14.39
N THR A 197 -10.21 -6.29 14.31
CA THR A 197 -11.66 -6.30 14.55
C THR A 197 -12.41 -6.93 13.39
N ASP A 198 -11.99 -6.65 12.15
CA ASP A 198 -12.61 -7.15 10.93
C ASP A 198 -12.16 -8.58 10.60
N HIS A 199 -10.96 -8.95 11.05
CA HIS A 199 -10.34 -10.24 10.81
C HIS A 199 -10.09 -10.95 12.13
N ILE A 200 -11.13 -11.65 12.62
CA ILE A 200 -10.93 -12.65 13.67
C ILE A 200 -10.11 -13.78 13.06
N ALA A 201 -8.81 -13.79 13.32
CA ALA A 201 -7.90 -14.75 12.74
C ALA A 201 -8.26 -16.18 13.20
N GLU A 202 -8.60 -17.07 12.26
CA GLU A 202 -8.75 -18.50 12.55
C GLU A 202 -7.37 -19.17 12.76
N ASP A 203 -6.34 -18.62 12.12
CA ASP A 203 -4.94 -19.06 12.13
C ASP A 203 -4.00 -17.92 12.54
N VAL A 204 -2.79 -18.27 12.98
CA VAL A 204 -1.75 -17.28 13.30
C VAL A 204 -1.21 -16.68 12.00
N VAL A 205 -1.18 -15.35 11.92
CA VAL A 205 -0.71 -14.58 10.75
C VAL A 205 0.44 -13.68 11.16
N THR A 206 1.46 -13.56 10.30
CA THR A 206 2.56 -12.60 10.48
C THR A 206 2.40 -11.46 9.48
N ILE A 207 2.45 -10.22 9.96
CA ILE A 207 2.54 -9.01 9.14
C ILE A 207 4.03 -8.77 8.86
N GLU A 208 4.41 -8.84 7.58
CA GLU A 208 5.78 -8.61 7.11
C GLU A 208 6.06 -7.13 6.88
N GLU A 209 5.08 -6.40 6.34
CA GLU A 209 5.21 -4.99 6.02
C GLU A 209 3.90 -4.25 6.31
N MET A 210 4.04 -3.01 6.75
CA MET A 210 2.92 -2.09 6.90
C MET A 210 3.36 -0.69 6.52
N ASP A 211 2.66 -0.08 5.56
CA ASP A 211 3.02 1.22 5.02
C ASP A 211 1.81 2.00 4.52
N MET A 212 1.98 3.32 4.40
CA MET A 212 0.94 4.21 3.90
C MET A 212 1.05 4.30 2.38
N VAL A 213 -0.06 4.09 1.68
CA VAL A 213 -0.14 4.11 0.21
C VAL A 213 -1.35 4.92 -0.26
N TYR A 214 -1.40 5.23 -1.54
CA TYR A 214 -2.63 5.62 -2.23
C TYR A 214 -3.28 4.38 -2.84
N TRP A 215 -4.57 4.20 -2.60
CA TRP A 215 -5.30 3.04 -3.11
C TRP A 215 -6.66 3.46 -3.67
N VAL A 216 -7.04 2.89 -4.81
CA VAL A 216 -8.38 3.06 -5.39
C VAL A 216 -9.25 1.92 -4.87
N SER A 217 -10.15 2.23 -3.94
CA SER A 217 -11.01 1.20 -3.36
C SER A 217 -12.02 0.68 -4.39
N PRO A 218 -12.13 -0.65 -4.58
CA PRO A 218 -13.13 -1.27 -5.45
C PRO A 218 -14.57 -0.91 -5.08
N ASP A 219 -14.82 -0.56 -3.82
CA ASP A 219 -16.16 -0.24 -3.31
C ASP A 219 -16.70 1.07 -3.89
N TYR A 220 -15.84 1.95 -4.38
CA TYR A 220 -16.23 3.20 -5.04
C TYR A 220 -16.35 3.07 -6.56
N TYR A 221 -16.18 1.86 -7.11
CA TYR A 221 -16.28 1.62 -8.54
C TYR A 221 -17.73 1.69 -9.03
N GLU A 222 -18.16 2.87 -9.46
CA GLU A 222 -19.47 3.12 -10.08
C GLU A 222 -19.52 2.69 -11.56
N GLY A 223 -19.18 1.43 -11.86
CA GLY A 223 -19.65 0.67 -13.04
C GLY A 223 -19.64 1.36 -14.42
N GLY A 224 -18.68 2.26 -14.67
CA GLY A 224 -18.54 2.98 -15.93
C GLY A 224 -17.08 3.05 -16.35
N SER A 225 -16.84 3.27 -17.65
CA SER A 225 -15.51 3.58 -18.21
C SER A 225 -15.06 4.96 -17.72
N VAL A 226 -14.82 5.12 -16.42
CA VAL A 226 -14.32 6.36 -15.88
C VAL A 226 -12.85 6.43 -16.21
N MET A 227 -12.48 7.39 -17.06
CA MET A 227 -11.08 7.65 -17.42
C MET A 227 -10.24 8.08 -16.22
N THR A 228 -10.87 8.41 -15.09
CA THR A 228 -10.24 8.95 -13.88
C THR A 228 -10.89 8.41 -12.62
N ASP A 229 -10.12 8.15 -11.58
CA ASP A 229 -10.61 7.72 -10.26
C ASP A 229 -9.96 8.54 -9.14
N THR A 230 -10.40 8.32 -7.90
CA THR A 230 -9.86 8.92 -6.69
C THR A 230 -9.18 7.86 -5.84
N ALA A 231 -7.85 7.89 -5.83
CA ALA A 231 -7.06 7.11 -4.88
C ALA A 231 -7.01 7.84 -3.53
N LEU A 232 -7.38 7.12 -2.48
CA LEU A 232 -7.41 7.63 -1.11
C LEU A 232 -6.22 7.06 -0.32
N PRO A 233 -5.71 7.79 0.70
CA PRO A 233 -4.69 7.24 1.57
C PRO A 233 -5.23 6.01 2.31
N ALA A 234 -4.44 4.95 2.33
CA ALA A 234 -4.74 3.68 2.98
C ALA A 234 -3.49 3.10 3.64
N TRP A 235 -3.68 2.35 4.72
CA TRP A 235 -2.64 1.49 5.26
C TRP A 235 -2.66 0.17 4.50
N ARG A 236 -1.57 -0.14 3.80
CA ARG A 236 -1.31 -1.46 3.23
C ARG A 236 -0.65 -2.31 4.30
N ILE A 237 -1.16 -3.53 4.46
CA ILE A 237 -0.65 -4.56 5.35
C ILE A 237 -0.31 -5.77 4.49
N VAL A 238 0.96 -6.16 4.47
CA VAL A 238 1.46 -7.33 3.73
C VAL A 238 1.67 -8.47 4.71
N LEU A 239 1.05 -9.61 4.42
CA LEU A 239 1.11 -10.81 5.23
C LEU A 239 2.21 -11.78 4.74
N ASP A 240 2.63 -12.69 5.61
CA ASP A 240 3.63 -13.75 5.32
C ASP A 240 3.24 -14.74 4.22
N ASP A 241 1.96 -14.83 3.88
CA ASP A 241 1.46 -15.58 2.74
C ASP A 241 1.39 -14.78 1.43
N GLY A 242 1.88 -13.53 1.44
CA GLY A 242 1.92 -12.62 0.30
C GLY A 242 0.58 -11.92 0.01
N ARG A 243 -0.45 -12.07 0.85
CA ARG A 243 -1.69 -11.31 0.70
C ARG A 243 -1.50 -9.87 1.16
N HIS A 244 -2.12 -8.95 0.43
CA HIS A 244 -2.17 -7.52 0.74
C HIS A 244 -3.57 -7.17 1.25
N ILE A 245 -3.63 -6.39 2.33
CA ILE A 245 -4.86 -5.90 2.94
C ILE A 245 -4.78 -4.38 3.04
N HIS A 246 -5.87 -3.71 2.70
CA HIS A 246 -5.97 -2.25 2.76
C HIS A 246 -6.96 -1.83 3.82
N ILE A 247 -6.53 -0.94 4.70
CA ILE A 247 -7.40 -0.27 5.67
C ILE A 247 -7.46 1.21 5.29
N ASP A 248 -8.66 1.73 5.03
CA ASP A 248 -8.85 3.15 4.73
C ASP A 248 -8.22 4.02 5.81
N ALA A 249 -7.32 4.93 5.41
CA ALA A 249 -6.61 5.75 6.38
C ALA A 249 -7.43 7.00 6.75
N ILE A 250 -8.48 7.35 6.02
CA ILE A 250 -9.24 8.59 6.26
C ILE A 250 -10.06 8.46 7.54
N GLU A 251 -9.87 9.39 8.46
CA GLU A 251 -10.70 9.48 9.65
C GLU A 251 -12.12 9.93 9.25
N LEU A 252 -13.09 9.00 9.33
CA LEU A 252 -14.50 9.31 9.15
C LEU A 252 -14.96 10.16 10.35
N THR A 253 -15.05 11.46 10.14
CA THR A 253 -15.64 12.39 11.11
C THR A 253 -17.15 12.11 11.17
N GLN A 254 -17.58 11.36 12.21
CA GLN A 254 -18.99 11.20 12.56
C GLN A 254 -19.54 12.43 13.29
#